data_AF-A0A7W0QY53-F1
#
_entry.id   AF-A0A7W0QY53-F1
#
_cell.length_a   1.000
_cell.length_b   1.000
_cell.length_c   1.000
_cell.angle_alpha   90.00
_cell.angle_beta   90.00
_cell.angle_gamma   90.00
#
_symmetry.space_group_name_H-M   'P 1'
#
loop_
_entity.id
_entity.type
_entity.pdbx_description
1 polymer ?
#
loop_
_entity_poly.entity_id
_entity_poly.type
_entity_poly.pdbx_seq_one_letter_code
_entity_poly.pdbx_strand_id
1 'polypeptide(L)'
;ATHPARLYAGDCDALGEVVAELSDVALPVGDPVGQATAIQVEQSFSTAAVSLDAAIDGGNAVAVFAAAPDASSPVACGEIGGVNDHDGAIVIGLHEMNGSGLSGIAYLAYNALDPATTTDVSIFLVQGLVPATTQPTSTPTTAPTLSPTVAPA
;
A
#
# COMPACT_ATOMS: atom_id res chain seq x y z
N ALA A 1 -0.51 15.10 9.42
CA ALA A 1 -1.95 14.94 9.72
C ALA A 1 -2.14 13.52 10.26
N THR A 2 -3.35 13.14 10.67
CA THR A 2 -3.62 11.79 11.17
C THR A 2 -4.81 11.25 10.40
N HIS A 3 -4.60 10.15 9.69
CA HIS A 3 -5.54 9.56 8.74
C HIS A 3 -6.11 8.26 9.30
N PRO A 4 -7.40 8.20 9.64
CA PRO A 4 -8.01 6.96 10.12
C PRO A 4 -7.91 5.86 9.06
N ALA A 5 -7.61 4.63 9.47
CA ALA A 5 -7.53 3.47 8.59
C ALA A 5 -8.38 2.33 9.12
N ARG A 6 -9.08 1.64 8.23
CA ARG A 6 -9.99 0.54 8.57
C ARG A 6 -9.99 -0.52 7.48
N LEU A 7 -10.27 -1.75 7.89
CA LEU A 7 -10.55 -2.85 6.98
C LEU A 7 -12.05 -2.98 6.76
N TYR A 8 -12.45 -3.12 5.51
CA TYR A 8 -13.84 -3.26 5.09
C TYR A 8 -14.06 -4.54 4.32
N ALA A 9 -15.27 -5.07 4.41
CA ALA A 9 -15.76 -6.07 3.46
C ALA A 9 -16.05 -5.40 2.10
N GLY A 10 -15.85 -6.13 1.00
CA GLY A 10 -16.05 -5.62 -0.35
C GLY A 10 -14.80 -4.97 -0.94
N ASP A 11 -15.01 -4.08 -1.90
CA ASP A 11 -13.96 -3.41 -2.68
C ASP A 11 -13.98 -1.89 -2.47
N CYS A 12 -13.04 -1.19 -3.09
CA CYS A 12 -12.90 0.26 -2.96
C CYS A 12 -14.04 1.06 -3.63
N ASP A 13 -14.80 0.46 -4.54
CA ASP A 13 -15.98 1.08 -5.17
C ASP A 13 -17.22 0.97 -4.25
N ALA A 14 -17.31 -0.09 -3.44
CA ALA A 14 -18.43 -0.38 -2.56
C ALA A 14 -17.99 -0.93 -1.20
N LEU A 15 -17.46 -0.05 -0.33
CA LEU A 15 -17.09 -0.40 1.04
C LEU A 15 -18.32 -0.84 1.86
N GLY A 16 -18.26 -2.06 2.39
CA GLY A 16 -19.30 -2.69 3.20
C GLY A 16 -19.15 -2.43 4.71
N GLU A 17 -19.30 -3.49 5.50
CA GLU A 17 -19.11 -3.43 6.95
C GLU A 17 -17.63 -3.32 7.32
N VAL A 18 -17.34 -2.66 8.45
CA VAL A 18 -16.00 -2.62 9.04
C VAL A 18 -15.66 -4.00 9.60
N VAL A 19 -14.62 -4.63 9.05
CA VAL A 19 -14.09 -5.92 9.51
C VAL A 19 -13.12 -5.73 10.67
N ALA A 20 -12.28 -4.68 10.61
CA ALA A 20 -11.32 -4.37 11.67
C ALA A 20 -10.97 -2.89 11.71
N GLU A 21 -10.79 -2.37 12.91
CA GLU A 21 -10.20 -1.04 13.15
C GLU A 21 -8.67 -1.13 13.10
N LEU A 22 -8.03 -0.17 12.44
CA LEU A 22 -6.56 -0.06 12.39
C LEU A 22 -6.13 1.24 13.08
N SER A 23 -4.84 1.33 13.37
CA SER A 23 -4.24 2.56 13.89
C SER A 23 -4.18 3.61 12.80
N ASP A 24 -4.39 4.85 13.21
CA ASP A 24 -4.31 5.99 12.29
C ASP A 24 -2.91 6.10 11.66
N VAL A 25 -2.89 6.41 10.37
CA VAL A 25 -1.67 6.69 9.62
C VAL A 25 -1.24 8.12 9.89
N ALA A 26 0.00 8.31 10.31
CA ALA A 26 0.57 9.63 10.55
C ALA A 26 2.08 9.62 10.32
N LEU A 27 2.68 10.82 10.25
CA LEU A 27 4.13 10.94 10.33
C LEU A 27 4.62 10.46 11.71
N PRO A 28 5.69 9.65 11.76
CA PRO A 28 6.25 9.20 13.03
C PRO A 28 6.82 10.38 13.83
N VAL A 29 6.61 10.36 15.14
CA VAL A 29 7.10 11.38 16.07
C VAL A 29 8.24 10.80 16.91
N GLY A 30 9.40 11.44 16.89
CA GLY A 30 10.56 11.04 17.67
C GLY A 30 11.83 11.80 17.28
N ASP A 31 12.94 11.45 17.93
CA ASP A 31 14.25 12.01 17.59
C ASP A 31 14.70 11.50 16.21
N PRO A 32 15.20 12.38 15.32
CA PRO A 32 15.66 11.97 14.02
C PRO A 32 16.90 11.08 14.14
N VAL A 33 16.92 10.00 13.36
CA VAL A 33 18.05 9.08 13.27
C VAL A 33 18.58 9.03 11.83
N GLY A 34 19.90 8.91 11.67
CA GLY A 34 20.53 8.79 10.36
C GLY A 34 20.65 10.12 9.61
N GLN A 35 20.41 10.10 8.30
CA GLN A 35 20.62 11.24 7.40
C GLN A 35 19.50 12.27 7.54
N ALA A 36 19.86 13.54 7.69
CA ALA A 36 18.89 14.64 7.80
C ALA A 36 18.05 14.87 6.53
N THR A 37 18.49 14.35 5.38
CA THR A 37 17.79 14.45 4.10
C THR A 37 16.84 13.28 3.83
N ALA A 38 16.65 12.37 4.80
CA ALA A 38 15.71 11.27 4.64
C ALA A 38 14.27 11.79 4.52
N ILE A 39 13.55 11.29 3.53
CA ILE A 39 12.13 11.62 3.32
C ILE A 39 11.32 10.68 4.21
N GLN A 40 10.56 11.25 5.14
CA GLN A 40 9.66 10.50 6.00
C GLN A 40 8.36 10.17 5.26
N VAL A 41 7.78 9.03 5.60
CA VAL A 41 6.53 8.51 5.06
C VAL A 41 5.51 8.44 6.18
N GLU A 42 4.25 8.71 5.87
CA GLU A 42 3.17 8.51 6.84
C GLU A 42 2.95 7.01 7.01
N GLN A 43 2.97 6.53 8.24
CA GLN A 43 2.96 5.10 8.52
C GLN A 43 2.04 4.74 9.68
N SER A 44 1.47 3.54 9.64
CA SER A 44 0.82 2.90 10.78
C SER A 44 1.16 1.41 10.84
N PHE A 45 1.12 0.86 12.06
CA PHE A 45 1.34 -0.54 12.34
C PHE A 45 0.22 -1.01 13.27
N SER A 46 -0.45 -2.10 12.94
CA SER A 46 -1.64 -2.56 13.66
C SER A 46 -1.78 -4.07 13.56
N THR A 47 -2.52 -4.65 14.50
CA THR A 47 -2.95 -6.04 14.43
C THR A 47 -4.47 -6.05 14.27
N ALA A 48 -4.93 -6.52 13.12
CA ALA A 48 -6.34 -6.65 12.80
C ALA A 48 -6.89 -7.95 13.40
N ALA A 49 -8.10 -7.90 13.97
CA ALA A 49 -8.79 -9.05 14.54
C ALA A 49 -9.47 -9.94 13.48
N VAL A 50 -8.74 -10.25 12.41
CA VAL A 50 -9.13 -11.16 11.32
C VAL A 50 -7.88 -11.89 10.84
N SER A 51 -8.00 -13.17 10.46
CA SER A 51 -6.88 -13.91 9.89
C SER A 51 -6.60 -13.49 8.45
N LEU A 52 -5.36 -13.66 8.00
CA LEU A 52 -4.96 -13.21 6.67
C LEU A 52 -5.72 -13.99 5.59
N ASP A 53 -5.88 -15.30 5.79
CA ASP A 53 -6.64 -16.16 4.88
C ASP A 53 -8.10 -15.70 4.78
N ALA A 54 -8.75 -15.40 5.91
CA ALA A 54 -10.13 -14.90 5.91
C ALA A 54 -10.23 -13.50 5.28
N ALA A 55 -9.20 -12.67 5.43
CA ALA A 55 -9.16 -11.35 4.82
C ALA A 55 -9.03 -11.42 3.29
N ILE A 56 -8.28 -12.39 2.77
CA ILE A 56 -8.12 -12.66 1.34
C ILE A 56 -9.39 -13.30 0.77
N ASP A 57 -9.86 -14.39 1.36
CA ASP A 57 -11.02 -15.14 0.87
C ASP A 57 -12.33 -14.35 0.99
N GLY A 58 -12.42 -13.46 1.98
CA GLY A 58 -13.58 -12.62 2.23
C GLY A 58 -13.79 -11.51 1.21
N GLY A 59 -12.78 -11.21 0.37
CA GLY A 59 -12.81 -10.07 -0.55
C GLY A 59 -12.93 -8.76 0.21
N ASN A 60 -11.88 -8.40 0.95
CA ASN A 60 -11.83 -7.20 1.77
C ASN A 60 -10.97 -6.09 1.14
N ALA A 61 -11.15 -4.86 1.60
CA ALA A 61 -10.34 -3.70 1.20
C ALA A 61 -9.82 -2.94 2.44
N VAL A 62 -8.65 -2.34 2.30
CA VAL A 62 -8.09 -1.37 3.25
C VAL A 62 -8.44 0.02 2.75
N ALA A 63 -9.15 0.81 3.57
CA ALA A 63 -9.48 2.20 3.26
C ALA A 63 -8.86 3.14 4.29
N VAL A 64 -8.29 4.24 3.78
CA VAL A 64 -7.68 5.31 4.58
C VAL A 64 -8.48 6.58 4.33
N PHE A 65 -8.83 7.29 5.40
CA PHE A 65 -9.70 8.46 5.36
C PHE A 65 -8.92 9.77 5.46
N ALA A 66 -9.56 10.86 5.02
CA ALA A 66 -9.01 12.19 5.22
C ALA A 66 -8.81 12.45 6.72
N ALA A 67 -7.83 13.28 7.03
CA ALA A 67 -7.67 13.76 8.40
C ALA A 67 -8.88 14.63 8.79
N ALA A 68 -9.15 14.71 10.10
CA ALA A 68 -10.21 15.58 10.61
C ALA A 68 -10.08 17.02 10.06
N PRO A 69 -11.19 17.68 9.71
CA PRO A 69 -12.57 17.32 10.02
C PRO A 69 -13.27 16.37 9.01
N ASP A 70 -12.67 16.08 7.86
CA ASP A 70 -13.34 15.40 6.74
C ASP A 70 -13.21 13.86 6.77
N ALA A 71 -13.12 13.27 7.97
CA ALA A 71 -12.80 11.86 8.24
C ALA A 71 -13.80 10.81 7.71
N SER A 72 -14.80 11.25 6.94
CA SER A 72 -15.79 10.39 6.28
C SER A 72 -15.47 10.11 4.81
N SER A 73 -14.54 10.85 4.20
CA SER A 73 -14.13 10.64 2.80
C SER A 73 -12.87 9.77 2.73
N PRO A 74 -12.90 8.63 2.02
CA PRO A 74 -11.67 7.87 1.78
C PRO A 74 -10.73 8.68 0.88
N VAL A 75 -9.44 8.70 1.20
CA VAL A 75 -8.39 9.39 0.44
C VAL A 75 -7.48 8.42 -0.30
N ALA A 76 -7.40 7.19 0.19
CA ALA A 76 -6.73 6.09 -0.51
C ALA A 76 -7.41 4.77 -0.14
N CYS A 77 -7.43 3.82 -1.06
CA CYS A 77 -7.97 2.49 -0.82
C CYS A 77 -7.22 1.43 -1.63
N GLY A 78 -7.18 0.21 -1.14
CA GLY A 78 -6.68 -0.94 -1.89
C GLY A 78 -7.33 -2.23 -1.44
N GLU A 79 -7.62 -3.06 -2.42
CA GLU A 79 -8.25 -4.36 -2.31
C GLU A 79 -7.21 -5.39 -1.86
N ILE A 80 -7.60 -6.28 -0.94
CA ILE A 80 -6.72 -7.35 -0.47
C ILE A 80 -6.72 -8.46 -1.52
N GLY A 81 -5.61 -8.54 -2.25
CA GLY A 81 -5.37 -9.57 -3.26
C GLY A 81 -3.99 -9.44 -3.88
N GLY A 82 -3.56 -10.48 -4.60
CA GLY A 82 -2.23 -10.53 -5.19
C GLY A 82 -1.53 -11.87 -4.98
N VAL A 83 -0.20 -11.83 -4.89
CA VAL A 83 0.65 -13.02 -4.73
C VAL A 83 1.35 -12.89 -3.39
N ASN A 84 1.33 -13.97 -2.59
CA ASN A 84 2.12 -14.01 -1.37
C ASN A 84 3.61 -13.89 -1.69
N ASP A 85 4.33 -13.15 -0.87
CA ASP A 85 5.78 -13.08 -0.94
C ASP A 85 6.42 -14.36 -0.35
N HIS A 86 7.75 -14.34 -0.25
CA HIS A 86 8.52 -15.46 0.29
C HIS A 86 8.13 -15.80 1.74
N ASP A 87 7.69 -14.83 2.52
CA ASP A 87 7.33 -14.97 3.93
C ASP A 87 5.84 -15.28 4.13
N GLY A 88 5.07 -15.41 3.04
CA GLY A 88 3.64 -15.65 3.08
C GLY A 88 2.82 -14.37 3.29
N ALA A 89 3.46 -13.21 3.38
CA ALA A 89 2.78 -11.93 3.47
C ALA A 89 2.29 -11.46 2.09
N ILE A 90 1.40 -10.48 2.07
CA ILE A 90 0.91 -9.87 0.85
C ILE A 90 1.10 -8.36 0.90
N VAL A 91 1.55 -7.80 -0.22
CA VAL A 91 1.76 -6.36 -0.36
C VAL A 91 0.78 -5.85 -1.41
N ILE A 92 -0.11 -4.97 -0.99
CA ILE A 92 -1.12 -4.36 -1.85
C ILE A 92 -0.83 -2.88 -2.05
N GLY A 93 -1.16 -2.37 -3.24
CA GLY A 93 -1.14 -0.94 -3.50
C GLY A 93 -2.41 -0.28 -2.96
N LEU A 94 -2.26 0.91 -2.37
CA LEU A 94 -3.38 1.81 -2.06
C LEU A 94 -3.41 2.89 -3.13
N HIS A 95 -4.45 2.91 -3.95
CA HIS A 95 -4.64 3.92 -4.98
C HIS A 95 -5.35 5.14 -4.41
N GLU A 96 -5.13 6.27 -5.07
CA GLU A 96 -5.71 7.55 -4.72
C GLU A 96 -7.24 7.56 -4.87
N MET A 97 -7.93 8.12 -3.89
CA MET A 97 -9.37 8.35 -3.94
C MET A 97 -9.73 9.82 -3.71
N ASN A 98 -10.75 10.27 -4.44
CA ASN A 98 -11.37 11.59 -4.30
C ASN A 98 -10.46 12.80 -4.60
N GLY A 99 -9.46 12.63 -5.46
CA GLY A 99 -8.51 13.68 -5.84
C GLY A 99 -7.56 14.09 -4.71
N SER A 100 -7.32 13.22 -3.73
CA SER A 100 -6.50 13.51 -2.55
C SER A 100 -5.00 13.65 -2.87
N GLY A 101 -4.55 13.05 -3.97
CA GLY A 101 -3.14 12.91 -4.33
C GLY A 101 -2.36 11.95 -3.42
N LEU A 102 -3.02 11.27 -2.48
CA LEU A 102 -2.43 10.28 -1.60
C LEU A 102 -2.49 8.91 -2.21
N SER A 103 -1.42 8.13 -2.08
CA SER A 103 -1.34 6.74 -2.50
C SER A 103 -0.33 6.03 -1.62
N GLY A 104 -0.31 4.70 -1.65
CA GLY A 104 0.50 3.99 -0.68
C GLY A 104 0.61 2.51 -0.95
N ILE A 105 1.05 1.82 0.09
CA ILE A 105 1.01 0.37 0.16
C ILE A 105 0.46 -0.07 1.51
N ALA A 106 -0.16 -1.24 1.55
CA ALA A 106 -0.38 -1.97 2.78
C ALA A 106 0.35 -3.32 2.70
N TYR A 107 1.11 -3.63 3.73
CA TYR A 107 1.78 -4.90 3.94
C TYR A 107 0.99 -5.68 4.99
N LEU A 108 0.47 -6.85 4.61
CA LEU A 108 -0.32 -7.71 5.48
C LEU A 108 0.43 -9.02 5.68
N ALA A 109 0.72 -9.37 6.92
CA ALA A 109 1.43 -10.60 7.27
C ALA A 109 0.68 -11.37 8.35
N TYR A 110 0.90 -12.69 8.39
CA TYR A 110 0.42 -13.50 9.49
C TYR A 110 0.98 -13.00 10.82
N ASN A 111 0.11 -12.85 11.82
CA ASN A 111 0.57 -12.46 13.15
C ASN A 111 1.45 -13.55 13.76
N ALA A 112 2.56 -13.16 14.37
CA ALA A 112 3.54 -14.10 14.92
C ALA A 112 3.04 -14.91 16.12
N LEU A 113 2.08 -14.37 16.88
CA LEU A 113 1.54 -14.99 18.10
C LEU A 113 0.24 -15.75 17.83
N ASP A 114 -0.63 -15.22 16.97
CA ASP A 114 -1.91 -15.81 16.62
C ASP A 114 -2.25 -15.67 15.12
N PRO A 115 -1.58 -16.46 14.25
CA PRO A 115 -1.78 -16.39 12.80
C PRO A 115 -3.17 -16.89 12.35
N ALA A 116 -3.88 -17.63 13.20
CA ALA A 116 -5.15 -18.26 12.85
C ALA A 116 -6.35 -17.30 12.98
N THR A 117 -6.21 -16.22 13.76
CA THR A 117 -7.30 -15.27 14.01
C THR A 117 -6.93 -13.80 13.79
N THR A 118 -5.63 -13.49 13.67
CA THR A 118 -5.16 -12.10 13.55
C THR A 118 -4.12 -11.92 12.44
N THR A 119 -4.02 -10.69 11.96
CA THR A 119 -3.12 -10.28 10.88
C THR A 119 -2.41 -9.00 11.26
N ASP A 120 -1.10 -8.94 11.04
CA ASP A 120 -0.34 -7.70 11.19
C ASP A 120 -0.43 -6.89 9.90
N VAL A 121 -0.89 -5.65 10.02
CA VAL A 121 -1.11 -4.72 8.92
C VAL A 121 -0.21 -3.51 9.12
N SER A 122 0.63 -3.23 8.14
CA SER A 122 1.46 -2.02 8.07
C SER A 122 1.05 -1.19 6.88
N ILE A 123 0.74 0.08 7.09
CA ILE A 123 0.31 0.98 6.03
C ILE A 123 1.36 2.07 5.85
N PHE A 124 1.68 2.40 4.60
CA PHE A 124 2.59 3.47 4.23
C PHE A 124 1.93 4.36 3.17
N LEU A 125 1.70 5.64 3.48
CA LEU A 125 1.14 6.62 2.54
C LEU A 125 2.17 7.67 2.14
N VAL A 126 2.12 8.00 0.87
CA VAL A 126 2.90 9.06 0.22
C VAL A 126 1.99 9.85 -0.71
N GLN A 127 2.41 11.05 -1.08
CA GLN A 127 1.72 11.84 -2.10
C GLN A 127 2.35 11.58 -3.47
N GLY A 128 1.58 11.08 -4.44
CA GLY A 128 1.99 10.99 -5.85
C GLY A 128 2.51 9.64 -6.37
N LEU A 129 2.03 8.49 -5.89
CA LEU A 129 2.22 7.22 -6.60
C LEU A 129 1.10 7.02 -7.63
N VAL A 130 1.45 6.71 -8.87
CA VAL A 130 0.47 6.43 -9.94
C VAL A 130 0.26 4.92 -10.11
N PRO A 131 -0.96 4.43 -10.42
CA PRO A 131 -1.25 2.99 -10.55
C PRO A 131 -0.44 2.30 -11.66
N ALA A 132 -0.13 1.01 -11.46
CA ALA A 132 0.68 0.19 -12.38
C ALA A 132 0.11 0.09 -13.82
N THR A 133 -1.17 0.36 -14.04
CA THR A 133 -1.79 0.45 -15.37
C THR A 133 -1.32 1.67 -16.18
N THR A 134 -0.61 2.62 -15.57
CA THR A 134 0.11 3.71 -16.24
C THR A 134 1.63 3.49 -16.33
N GLN A 135 2.13 2.31 -15.92
CA GLN A 135 3.54 1.97 -16.13
C GLN A 135 3.82 1.89 -17.63
N PRO A 136 4.78 2.67 -18.18
CA PRO A 136 5.17 2.50 -19.57
C PRO A 136 5.64 1.05 -19.71
N THR A 137 4.94 0.28 -20.54
CA THR A 137 5.43 -1.03 -20.98
C THR A 137 6.83 -0.79 -21.49
N SER A 138 7.83 -1.45 -20.90
CA SER A 138 9.17 -1.38 -21.45
C SER A 138 9.11 -1.92 -22.88
N THR A 139 9.09 -1.02 -23.86
CA THR A 139 9.34 -1.39 -25.24
C THR A 139 10.69 -2.09 -25.22
N PRO A 140 10.83 -3.34 -25.70
CA PRO A 140 12.15 -3.95 -25.79
C PRO A 140 12.98 -3.06 -26.71
N THR A 141 13.94 -2.33 -26.12
CA THR A 141 14.92 -1.56 -26.87
C THR A 141 15.64 -2.53 -27.79
N THR A 142 15.38 -2.39 -29.09
CA THR A 142 16.11 -3.14 -30.11
C THR A 142 17.58 -2.76 -29.98
N ALA A 143 18.44 -3.75 -29.71
CA ALA A 143 19.87 -3.53 -29.55
C ALA A 143 20.45 -2.86 -30.82
N PRO A 144 21.29 -1.82 -30.70
CA PRO A 144 21.95 -1.24 -31.87
C PRO A 144 22.93 -2.27 -32.46
N THR A 145 22.81 -2.51 -33.77
CA THR A 145 23.75 -3.36 -34.52
C THR A 145 25.11 -2.66 -34.59
N LEU A 146 26.12 -3.25 -33.97
CA LEU A 146 27.51 -2.79 -34.07
C LEU A 146 28.04 -3.12 -35.47
N SER A 147 28.34 -2.11 -36.28
CA SER A 147 29.19 -2.24 -37.47
C SER A 147 30.59 -1.70 -37.16
N PRO A 148 31.64 -2.54 -37.05
CA PRO A 148 33.00 -2.03 -37.03
C PRO A 148 33.50 -1.78 -38.45
N THR A 149 33.71 -0.50 -38.74
CA THR A 149 34.44 0.10 -39.86
C THR A 149 35.83 -0.53 -40.04
N VAL A 150 36.11 -1.07 -41.23
CA VAL A 150 37.48 -1.31 -41.70
C VAL A 150 37.94 -0.08 -42.49
N ALA A 151 39.05 0.52 -42.04
CA ALA A 151 39.68 1.71 -42.61
C ALA A 151 40.43 1.43 -43.94
N PRO A 152 40.73 2.45 -44.76
CA PRO A 152 41.24 2.27 -46.13
C PRO A 152 42.78 2.31 -46.25
N ALA A 153 43.23 1.82 -47.42
CA ALA A 153 44.55 1.78 -48.07
C ALA A 153 45.44 0.56 -47.77
#